data_AF-A0A8X6IPR0-F1
#
_entry.id   AF-A0A8X6IPR0-F1
#
_cell.length_a   1.000
_cell.length_b   1.000
_cell.length_c   1.000
_cell.angle_alpha   90.00
_cell.angle_beta   90.00
_cell.angle_gamma   90.00
#
_symmetry.space_group_name_H-M   'P 1'
#
loop_
_entity.id
_entity.type
_entity.pdbx_description
1 polymer ?
#
loop_
_entity_poly.entity_id
_entity_poly.type
_entity_poly.pdbx_seq_one_letter_code
_entity_poly.pdbx_strand_id
1 'polypeptide(L)'
;MYVNESRNWFPGWEKFDWYSVQPSDDGLSEQNCVELRNVFRYPSKGQGITDRFYWNDRDCLVTNPFVCQRLKPGESVEPLPIPECNQTISLSWESPRQILTSPKYPGQYPDNIECHYYVIAPIGQRIVLEFSDFILEDSLSCEYDILTLIDEDRQWYRCGNWESKIKLLRYVSSKNYMSMIFTTDYSHSFKGFRIEIFIYVEKPEQSILCDNEVFQLRGKYCYLVVNYLEATWATARQICSESKSKLAVVENAEQVPILDDLVRSTYGYLSGTIYWVGASASAGDTTWKWIDGTKVNSKSKCVYDNFYQLFQK
;
A
#
# COMPACT_ATOMS: atom_id res chain seq x y z
N MET A 1 -44.48 18.01 -13.12
CA MET A 1 -44.19 19.38 -13.58
C MET A 1 -43.77 19.26 -15.04
N TYR A 2 -44.57 19.78 -15.97
CA TYR A 2 -44.32 19.71 -17.41
C TYR A 2 -42.97 20.38 -17.73
N VAL A 3 -42.06 19.64 -18.36
CA VAL A 3 -40.81 20.22 -18.89
C VAL A 3 -41.21 21.00 -20.14
N ASN A 4 -41.13 22.33 -20.04
CA ASN A 4 -41.41 23.25 -21.13
C ASN A 4 -40.50 22.91 -22.34
N GLU A 5 -41.09 22.65 -23.50
CA GLU A 5 -40.47 22.14 -24.74
C GLU A 5 -39.56 23.16 -25.47
N SER A 6 -39.03 24.17 -24.77
CA SER A 6 -38.21 25.23 -25.37
C SER A 6 -36.76 25.22 -24.90
N ARG A 7 -36.16 24.04 -24.70
CA ARG A 7 -34.70 23.92 -24.59
C ARG A 7 -34.18 23.57 -25.98
N ASN A 8 -33.33 24.42 -26.57
CA ASN A 8 -32.71 24.22 -27.88
C ASN A 8 -31.71 23.05 -27.83
N TRP A 9 -32.20 21.82 -27.72
CA TRP A 9 -31.39 20.60 -27.80
C TRP A 9 -30.95 20.37 -29.25
N PHE A 10 -29.70 19.94 -29.44
CA PHE A 10 -29.26 19.49 -30.76
C PHE A 10 -29.70 18.03 -30.97
N PRO A 11 -30.54 17.72 -31.97
CA PRO A 11 -31.17 16.39 -32.10
C PRO A 11 -30.25 15.28 -32.64
N GLY A 12 -28.92 15.45 -32.60
CA GLY A 12 -27.98 14.48 -33.17
C GLY A 12 -28.22 14.21 -34.67
N TRP A 13 -27.61 13.15 -35.21
CA TRP A 13 -27.83 12.72 -36.61
C TRP A 13 -28.59 11.38 -36.61
N GLU A 14 -29.68 11.27 -37.39
CA GLU A 14 -30.56 10.09 -37.49
C GLU A 14 -29.92 8.81 -38.09
N LYS A 15 -28.59 8.68 -38.15
CA LYS A 15 -27.91 7.62 -38.93
C LYS A 15 -27.12 6.60 -38.12
N PHE A 16 -27.58 6.25 -36.92
CA PHE A 16 -27.18 5.01 -36.26
C PHE A 16 -28.42 4.31 -35.70
N ASP A 17 -28.67 3.08 -36.15
CA ASP A 17 -29.90 2.28 -36.00
C ASP A 17 -30.23 1.81 -34.56
N TRP A 18 -29.93 2.62 -33.53
CA TRP A 18 -30.20 2.29 -32.12
C TRP A 18 -31.17 3.32 -31.51
N TYR A 19 -32.44 3.22 -31.90
CA TYR A 19 -33.53 4.01 -31.34
C TYR A 19 -33.85 3.56 -29.91
N SER A 20 -33.66 4.45 -28.91
CA SER A 20 -34.45 4.62 -27.65
C SER A 20 -33.68 5.27 -26.48
N VAL A 21 -32.46 5.77 -26.68
CA VAL A 21 -31.73 6.57 -25.68
C VAL A 21 -31.62 8.02 -26.17
N GLN A 22 -31.55 8.99 -25.27
CA GLN A 22 -31.81 10.42 -25.53
C GLN A 22 -31.14 10.96 -26.82
N PRO A 23 -31.77 11.90 -27.56
CA PRO A 23 -31.34 12.36 -28.89
C PRO A 23 -30.02 13.16 -28.96
N SER A 24 -29.12 12.97 -28.01
CA SER A 24 -27.75 13.48 -28.04
C SER A 24 -26.71 12.52 -27.46
N ASP A 25 -27.13 11.40 -26.86
CA ASP A 25 -26.25 10.39 -26.28
C ASP A 25 -25.40 9.78 -27.41
N ASP A 26 -24.08 9.96 -27.34
CA ASP A 26 -23.16 9.40 -28.33
C ASP A 26 -23.03 7.88 -28.23
N GLY A 27 -23.63 7.27 -27.19
CA GLY A 27 -23.61 5.84 -26.90
C GLY A 27 -22.22 5.32 -26.55
N LEU A 28 -21.24 6.21 -26.36
CA LEU A 28 -19.85 5.88 -26.11
C LEU A 28 -19.43 6.19 -24.67
N SER A 29 -20.05 7.18 -24.04
CA SER A 29 -19.81 7.48 -22.63
C SER A 29 -20.96 6.97 -21.75
N GLU A 30 -20.66 6.20 -20.70
CA GLU A 30 -21.67 5.84 -19.66
C GLU A 30 -22.06 7.05 -18.78
N GLN A 31 -21.68 8.26 -19.18
CA GLN A 31 -21.77 9.49 -18.41
C GLN A 31 -22.64 10.50 -19.17
N ASN A 32 -23.35 11.38 -18.45
CA ASN A 32 -24.34 12.30 -19.03
C ASN A 32 -23.95 13.77 -18.78
N CYS A 33 -22.78 14.21 -19.25
CA CYS A 33 -22.38 15.62 -19.14
C CYS A 33 -22.83 16.41 -20.37
N VAL A 34 -23.26 17.65 -20.15
CA VAL A 34 -23.85 18.47 -21.23
C VAL A 34 -22.96 19.66 -21.53
N GLU A 35 -22.60 19.83 -22.80
CA GLU A 35 -21.93 21.03 -23.30
C GLU A 35 -22.84 21.91 -24.15
N LEU A 36 -22.50 23.18 -24.25
CA LEU A 36 -23.15 24.15 -25.11
C LEU A 36 -22.27 24.42 -26.34
N ARG A 37 -22.80 24.18 -27.55
CA ARG A 37 -22.04 24.34 -28.81
C ARG A 37 -22.82 25.14 -29.84
N ASN A 38 -22.10 25.89 -30.67
CA ASN A 38 -22.62 26.61 -31.84
C ASN A 38 -21.93 26.19 -33.13
N VAL A 39 -21.10 25.13 -33.10
CA VAL A 39 -20.38 24.64 -34.27
C VAL A 39 -20.64 23.15 -34.44
N PHE A 40 -20.97 22.76 -35.67
CA PHE A 40 -21.35 21.40 -36.02
C PHE A 40 -20.57 20.89 -37.23
N ARG A 41 -20.26 19.59 -37.22
CA ARG A 41 -19.69 18.91 -38.36
C ARG A 41 -20.81 18.22 -39.15
N TYR A 42 -21.02 18.68 -40.37
CA TYR A 42 -21.97 18.15 -41.32
C TYR A 42 -21.27 17.10 -42.21
N PRO A 43 -21.82 15.88 -42.35
CA PRO A 43 -21.24 14.83 -43.20
C PRO A 43 -20.97 15.27 -44.65
N SER A 44 -21.80 16.18 -45.17
CA SER A 44 -21.72 16.63 -46.56
C SER A 44 -21.12 18.03 -46.76
N LYS A 45 -20.95 18.82 -45.69
CA LYS A 45 -20.56 20.25 -45.79
C LYS A 45 -19.36 20.66 -44.93
N GLY A 46 -18.72 19.74 -44.22
CA GLY A 46 -17.64 20.07 -43.30
C GLY A 46 -18.16 20.75 -42.03
N GLN A 47 -17.43 21.73 -41.49
CA GLN A 47 -17.80 22.39 -40.23
C GLN A 47 -18.60 23.68 -40.51
N GLY A 48 -19.72 23.88 -39.81
CA GLY A 48 -20.56 25.08 -39.94
C GLY A 48 -20.99 25.62 -38.58
N ILE A 49 -21.20 26.94 -38.52
CA ILE A 49 -21.57 27.68 -37.32
C ILE A 49 -23.07 27.98 -37.37
N THR A 50 -23.77 27.82 -36.26
CA THR A 50 -25.19 28.17 -36.11
C THR A 50 -25.35 29.55 -35.48
N ASP A 51 -26.48 30.19 -35.77
CA ASP A 51 -26.88 31.51 -35.24
C ASP A 51 -27.23 31.49 -33.74
N ARG A 52 -27.48 30.30 -33.20
CA ARG A 52 -27.78 30.05 -31.79
C ARG A 52 -26.97 28.87 -31.25
N PHE A 53 -26.84 28.82 -29.93
CA PHE A 53 -26.24 27.68 -29.24
C PHE A 53 -27.24 26.54 -29.07
N TYR A 54 -26.72 25.32 -29.04
CA TYR A 54 -27.47 24.10 -28.72
C TYR A 54 -26.74 23.26 -27.69
N TRP A 55 -27.51 22.46 -26.96
CA TRP A 55 -27.01 21.50 -25.98
C TRP A 55 -26.62 20.19 -26.66
N ASN A 56 -25.50 19.60 -26.23
CA ASN A 56 -25.02 18.29 -26.69
C ASN A 56 -24.48 17.49 -25.51
N ASP A 57 -24.71 16.18 -25.49
CA ASP A 57 -24.10 15.27 -24.53
C ASP A 57 -22.62 15.02 -24.84
N ARG A 58 -21.80 14.78 -23.83
CA ARG A 58 -20.37 14.59 -23.96
C ARG A 58 -19.81 13.84 -22.76
N ASP A 59 -18.77 13.06 -23.00
CA ASP A 59 -17.92 12.50 -21.96
C ASP A 59 -17.43 13.60 -20.98
N CYS A 60 -17.70 13.40 -19.68
CA CYS A 60 -17.38 14.36 -18.62
C CYS A 60 -15.88 14.58 -18.44
N LEU A 61 -15.03 13.66 -18.91
CA LEU A 61 -13.57 13.74 -18.76
C LEU A 61 -12.91 14.62 -19.82
N VAL A 62 -13.69 15.15 -20.78
CA VAL A 62 -13.15 15.99 -21.85
C VAL A 62 -12.98 17.44 -21.39
N THR A 63 -11.80 17.99 -21.63
CA THR A 63 -11.47 19.39 -21.31
C THR A 63 -12.25 20.37 -22.19
N ASN A 64 -12.99 21.27 -21.55
CA ASN A 64 -13.79 22.30 -22.22
C ASN A 64 -13.80 23.61 -21.40
N PRO A 65 -13.97 24.78 -22.04
CA PRO A 65 -14.32 26.01 -21.35
C PRO A 65 -15.68 25.88 -20.64
N PHE A 66 -15.85 26.54 -19.49
CA PHE A 66 -17.06 26.43 -18.66
C PHE A 66 -17.66 27.80 -18.31
N VAL A 67 -18.93 27.80 -17.89
CA VAL A 67 -19.66 28.99 -17.44
C VAL A 67 -20.16 28.73 -16.01
N CYS A 68 -19.70 29.52 -15.06
CA CYS A 68 -20.18 29.45 -13.67
C CYS A 68 -21.44 30.31 -13.48
N GLN A 69 -22.43 29.79 -12.75
CA GLN A 69 -23.61 30.54 -12.31
C GLN A 69 -23.59 30.67 -10.78
N ARG A 70 -23.86 31.87 -10.26
CA ARG A 70 -24.05 32.13 -8.82
C ARG A 70 -25.43 32.74 -8.59
N LEU A 71 -26.09 32.35 -7.49
CA LEU A 71 -27.34 32.97 -7.05
C LEU A 71 -27.12 34.45 -6.67
N LYS A 72 -28.22 35.21 -6.58
CA LYS A 72 -28.16 36.59 -6.11
C LYS A 72 -27.65 36.63 -4.67
N PRO A 73 -26.97 37.71 -4.24
CA PRO A 73 -26.53 37.84 -2.84
C PRO A 73 -27.69 37.62 -1.87
N GLY A 74 -27.52 36.68 -0.92
CA GLY A 74 -28.56 36.30 0.05
C GLY A 74 -29.26 34.96 -0.21
N GLU A 75 -29.05 34.34 -1.37
CA GLU A 75 -29.47 32.97 -1.66
C GLU A 75 -28.22 32.07 -1.71
N SER A 76 -28.11 31.10 -0.79
CA SER A 76 -26.99 30.16 -0.74
C SER A 76 -27.29 28.91 -1.55
N VAL A 77 -26.37 28.54 -2.46
CA VAL A 77 -26.28 27.18 -2.98
C VAL A 77 -25.59 26.36 -1.89
N GLU A 78 -26.23 25.29 -1.41
CA GLU A 78 -25.54 24.36 -0.52
C GLU A 78 -24.31 23.80 -1.25
N PRO A 79 -23.10 23.91 -0.68
CA PRO A 79 -21.92 23.30 -1.27
C PRO A 79 -22.19 21.82 -1.51
N LEU A 80 -21.69 21.26 -2.62
CA LEU A 80 -21.69 19.82 -2.81
C LEU A 80 -21.07 19.18 -1.55
N PRO A 81 -21.65 18.09 -1.02
CA PRO A 81 -21.12 17.43 0.16
C PRO A 81 -19.69 16.99 -0.14
N ILE A 82 -18.73 17.63 0.53
CA ILE A 82 -17.32 17.27 0.46
C ILE A 82 -17.23 15.84 1.02
N PRO A 83 -16.68 14.86 0.29
CA PRO A 83 -16.56 13.52 0.81
C PRO A 83 -15.71 13.54 2.09
N GLU A 84 -16.28 13.11 3.22
CA GLU A 84 -15.54 12.98 4.47
C GLU A 84 -14.44 11.93 4.30
N CYS A 85 -13.19 12.38 4.33
CA CYS A 85 -11.99 11.55 4.17
C CYS A 85 -11.04 11.65 5.36
N ASN A 86 -11.45 12.32 6.44
CA ASN A 86 -10.64 12.43 7.65
C ASN A 86 -10.49 11.06 8.32
N GLN A 87 -9.27 10.73 8.72
CA GLN A 87 -8.98 9.43 9.34
C GLN A 87 -7.99 9.58 10.50
N THR A 88 -8.25 8.86 11.59
CA THR A 88 -7.27 8.63 12.65
C THR A 88 -6.72 7.21 12.55
N ILE A 89 -5.41 7.10 12.42
CA ILE A 89 -4.67 5.85 12.27
C ILE A 89 -3.94 5.59 13.58
N SER A 90 -4.45 4.61 14.34
CA SER A 90 -3.82 4.17 15.59
C SER A 90 -3.00 2.92 15.34
N LEU A 91 -1.69 2.99 15.63
CA LEU A 91 -0.79 1.85 15.63
C LEU A 91 -0.70 1.27 17.04
N SER A 92 -0.57 -0.05 17.12
CA SER A 92 -0.35 -0.77 18.38
C SER A 92 0.62 -1.93 18.18
N TRP A 93 0.93 -2.70 19.22
CA TRP A 93 1.76 -3.89 19.09
C TRP A 93 1.06 -5.01 18.31
N GLU A 94 -0.27 -5.07 18.40
CA GLU A 94 -1.12 -6.02 17.69
C GLU A 94 -1.36 -5.61 16.24
N SER A 95 -1.35 -4.29 15.98
CA SER A 95 -1.46 -3.71 14.65
C SER A 95 -0.34 -2.68 14.41
N PRO A 96 0.92 -3.13 14.27
CA PRO A 96 2.07 -2.25 14.18
C PRO A 96 2.22 -1.61 12.80
N ARG A 97 1.39 -2.02 11.84
CA ARG A 97 1.35 -1.53 10.46
C ARG A 97 -0.08 -1.25 10.04
N GLN A 98 -0.25 -0.21 9.23
CA GLN A 98 -1.50 0.14 8.57
C GLN A 98 -1.22 0.68 7.17
N ILE A 99 -2.25 0.72 6.33
CA ILE A 99 -2.17 1.28 4.98
C ILE A 99 -3.09 2.49 4.94
N LEU A 100 -2.57 3.60 4.40
CA LEU A 100 -3.33 4.78 4.07
C LEU A 100 -3.26 5.02 2.56
N THR A 101 -4.40 5.34 1.95
CA THR A 101 -4.49 5.69 0.54
C THR A 101 -5.26 6.99 0.36
N SER A 102 -5.01 7.70 -0.73
CA SER A 102 -5.91 8.78 -1.17
C SER A 102 -7.33 8.24 -1.43
N PRO A 103 -8.38 9.07 -1.31
CA PRO A 103 -9.74 8.64 -1.60
C PRO A 103 -9.85 8.08 -3.03
N LYS A 104 -10.67 7.03 -3.21
CA LYS A 104 -10.88 6.31 -4.48
C LYS A 104 -9.65 5.59 -5.08
N TYR A 105 -8.50 5.57 -4.41
CA TYR A 105 -7.34 4.80 -4.87
C TYR A 105 -7.71 3.33 -5.19
N PRO A 106 -7.21 2.72 -6.29
CA PRO A 106 -6.20 3.24 -7.23
C PRO A 106 -6.78 4.12 -8.36
N GLY A 107 -8.05 4.49 -8.31
CA GLY A 107 -8.65 5.48 -9.19
C GLY A 107 -8.20 6.91 -8.86
N GLN A 108 -8.69 7.87 -9.64
CA GLN A 108 -8.38 9.28 -9.43
C GLN A 108 -8.98 9.80 -8.12
N TYR A 109 -8.21 10.58 -7.35
CA TYR A 109 -8.73 11.24 -6.16
C TYR A 109 -9.78 12.31 -6.53
N PRO A 110 -10.77 12.59 -5.66
CA PRO A 110 -11.71 13.68 -5.89
C PRO A 110 -11.04 15.05 -5.86
N ASP A 111 -11.60 15.99 -6.63
CA ASP A 111 -11.21 17.40 -6.62
C ASP A 111 -11.83 18.13 -5.41
N ASN A 112 -11.26 19.28 -5.03
CA ASN A 112 -11.69 20.16 -3.94
C ASN A 112 -11.87 19.49 -2.57
N ILE A 113 -10.95 18.58 -2.20
CA ILE A 113 -10.96 17.93 -0.89
C ILE A 113 -9.84 18.44 0.01
N GLU A 114 -10.08 18.38 1.31
CA GLU A 114 -9.06 18.58 2.34
C GLU A 114 -9.19 17.45 3.37
N CYS A 115 -8.33 16.45 3.26
CA CYS A 115 -8.34 15.27 4.13
C CYS A 115 -7.30 15.41 5.23
N HIS A 116 -7.74 15.28 6.48
CA HIS A 116 -6.89 15.30 7.66
C HIS A 116 -6.63 13.88 8.15
N TYR A 117 -5.36 13.48 8.14
CA TYR A 117 -4.92 12.18 8.64
C TYR A 117 -4.10 12.38 9.91
N TYR A 118 -4.53 11.76 11.01
CA TYR A 118 -3.81 11.78 12.28
C TYR A 118 -3.24 10.40 12.56
N VAL A 119 -1.92 10.29 12.70
CA VAL A 119 -1.26 9.02 13.01
C VAL A 119 -0.76 9.04 14.45
N ILE A 120 -1.11 8.02 15.21
CA ILE A 120 -0.74 7.87 16.62
C ILE A 120 -0.15 6.48 16.83
N ALA A 121 1.03 6.42 17.42
CA ALA A 121 1.73 5.21 17.82
C ALA A 121 1.87 5.14 19.36
N PRO A 122 2.22 3.97 19.91
CA PRO A 122 2.49 3.84 21.35
C PRO A 122 3.59 4.78 21.82
N ILE A 123 3.51 5.22 23.07
CA ILE A 123 4.50 6.13 23.67
C ILE A 123 5.91 5.50 23.58
N GLY A 124 6.89 6.32 23.23
CA GLY A 124 8.28 5.90 23.07
C GLY A 124 8.61 5.28 21.70
N GLN A 125 7.61 5.08 20.85
CA GLN A 125 7.80 4.65 19.47
C GLN A 125 7.80 5.83 18.51
N ARG A 126 8.40 5.65 17.33
CA ARG A 126 8.33 6.60 16.22
C ARG A 126 7.52 5.98 15.08
N ILE A 127 7.06 6.80 14.14
CA ILE A 127 6.25 6.38 13.00
C ILE A 127 7.12 6.42 11.76
N VAL A 128 7.00 5.41 10.91
CA VAL A 128 7.59 5.36 9.58
C VAL A 128 6.49 5.47 8.54
N LEU A 129 6.69 6.31 7.55
CA LEU A 129 5.89 6.36 6.34
C LEU A 129 6.71 5.81 5.17
N GLU A 130 6.19 4.81 4.49
CA GLU A 130 6.78 4.23 3.29
C GLU A 130 5.78 4.28 2.13
N PHE A 131 6.13 5.03 1.10
CA PHE A 131 5.27 5.24 -0.06
C PHE A 131 5.51 4.13 -1.08
N SER A 132 4.43 3.49 -1.53
CA SER A 132 4.47 2.54 -2.66
C SER A 132 4.04 3.19 -3.97
N ASP A 133 3.18 4.21 -3.91
CA ASP A 133 2.73 5.01 -5.04
C ASP A 133 2.59 6.46 -4.62
N PHE A 134 2.92 7.38 -5.53
CA PHE A 134 2.69 8.81 -5.33
C PHE A 134 2.69 9.55 -6.67
N ILE A 135 1.51 9.94 -7.11
CA ILE A 135 1.27 10.78 -8.28
C ILE A 135 0.17 11.78 -7.92
N LEU A 136 0.56 13.03 -7.73
CA LEU A 136 -0.34 14.18 -7.63
C LEU A 136 -0.10 15.10 -8.82
N GLU A 137 -0.94 16.12 -8.99
CA GLU A 137 -0.65 17.22 -9.91
C GLU A 137 0.70 17.86 -9.57
N ASP A 138 1.45 18.24 -10.62
CA ASP A 138 2.77 18.84 -10.47
C ASP A 138 2.69 20.35 -10.66
N SER A 139 3.34 21.09 -9.76
CA SER A 139 3.43 22.55 -9.84
C SER A 139 4.72 23.04 -9.18
N LEU A 140 5.14 24.26 -9.49
CA LEU A 140 6.46 24.76 -9.05
C LEU A 140 6.59 24.87 -7.53
N SER A 141 5.49 25.17 -6.83
CA SER A 141 5.43 25.33 -5.37
C SER A 141 4.41 24.41 -4.69
N CYS A 142 3.93 23.37 -5.38
CA CYS A 142 2.83 22.51 -4.91
C CYS A 142 1.56 23.29 -4.54
N GLU A 143 1.25 24.35 -5.29
CA GLU A 143 0.10 25.23 -5.08
C GLU A 143 -1.26 24.63 -5.51
N TYR A 144 -1.26 23.54 -6.29
CA TYR A 144 -2.48 22.84 -6.71
C TYR A 144 -2.79 21.67 -5.76
N ASP A 145 -2.34 20.47 -6.10
CA ASP A 145 -2.50 19.28 -5.27
C ASP A 145 -1.27 19.02 -4.40
N ILE A 146 -1.49 18.80 -3.10
CA ILE A 146 -0.39 18.70 -2.13
C ILE A 146 -0.70 17.73 -1.00
N LEU A 147 0.28 16.88 -0.69
CA LEU A 147 0.36 16.16 0.58
C LEU A 147 1.35 16.88 1.50
N THR A 148 0.83 17.47 2.57
CA THR A 148 1.62 18.10 3.62
C THR A 148 1.81 17.12 4.77
N LEU A 149 3.05 16.81 5.13
CA LEU A 149 3.38 16.07 6.35
C LEU A 149 3.74 17.07 7.46
N ILE A 150 3.19 16.88 8.64
CA ILE A 150 3.40 17.73 9.81
C ILE A 150 3.92 16.87 10.96
N ASP A 151 5.14 17.16 11.40
CA ASP A 151 5.83 16.48 12.50
C ASP A 151 6.38 17.55 13.44
N GLU A 152 5.67 17.78 14.55
CA GLU A 152 5.89 18.92 15.45
C GLU A 152 5.81 20.25 14.68
N ASP A 153 6.85 21.09 14.78
CA ASP A 153 6.94 22.37 14.10
C ASP A 153 7.47 22.27 12.64
N ARG A 154 7.72 21.05 12.16
CA ARG A 154 8.27 20.83 10.81
C ARG A 154 7.17 20.43 9.85
N GLN A 155 7.15 21.12 8.71
CA GLN A 155 6.24 20.82 7.61
C GLN A 155 7.03 20.39 6.38
N TRP A 156 6.50 19.38 5.70
CA TRP A 156 7.06 18.85 4.48
C TRP A 156 5.99 18.79 3.38
N TYR A 157 6.29 19.37 2.23
CA TYR A 157 5.38 19.50 1.09
C TYR A 157 5.73 18.52 -0.05
N ARG A 158 4.72 17.83 -0.61
CA ARG A 158 4.88 16.88 -1.73
C ARG A 158 3.76 17.00 -2.76
N CYS A 159 4.15 17.09 -4.02
CA CYS A 159 3.29 17.07 -5.21
C CYS A 159 4.04 16.43 -6.39
N GLY A 160 3.37 16.25 -7.53
CA GLY A 160 3.93 15.68 -8.76
C GLY A 160 4.12 14.15 -8.76
N ASN A 161 4.82 13.64 -9.78
CA ASN A 161 5.09 12.21 -9.94
C ASN A 161 6.43 11.80 -9.28
N TRP A 162 6.37 10.85 -8.34
CA TRP A 162 7.53 10.32 -7.63
C TRP A 162 7.81 8.83 -7.88
N GLU A 163 7.12 8.16 -8.80
CA GLU A 163 7.27 6.71 -9.01
C GLU A 163 8.73 6.27 -9.21
N SER A 164 9.52 7.02 -9.98
CA SER A 164 10.94 6.73 -10.24
C SER A 164 11.87 6.95 -9.05
N LYS A 165 11.42 7.72 -8.06
CA LYS A 165 12.20 8.18 -6.90
C LYS A 165 11.45 7.97 -5.58
N ILE A 166 10.51 7.02 -5.55
CA ILE A 166 9.54 6.83 -4.46
C ILE A 166 10.23 6.60 -3.10
N LYS A 167 11.40 5.96 -3.11
CA LYS A 167 12.23 5.72 -1.92
C LYS A 167 12.68 7.01 -1.22
N LEU A 168 12.77 8.14 -1.93
CA LEU A 168 13.12 9.44 -1.34
C LEU A 168 11.98 10.05 -0.52
N LEU A 169 10.77 9.50 -0.62
CA LEU A 169 9.61 9.93 0.16
C LEU A 169 9.52 9.29 1.53
N ARG A 170 10.38 8.31 1.84
CA ARG A 170 10.38 7.65 3.15
C ARG A 170 10.62 8.67 4.26
N TYR A 171 9.75 8.64 5.27
CA TYR A 171 9.79 9.58 6.39
C TYR A 171 9.78 8.85 7.74
N VAL A 172 10.45 9.42 8.75
CA VAL A 172 10.41 8.92 10.13
C VAL A 172 10.07 10.09 11.05
N SER A 173 8.92 10.03 11.71
CA SER A 173 8.46 11.08 12.63
C SER A 173 9.42 11.28 13.79
N SER A 174 9.41 12.44 14.43
CA SER A 174 10.21 12.73 15.63
C SER A 174 9.59 12.15 16.91
N LYS A 175 8.26 12.08 16.96
CA LYS A 175 7.46 11.60 18.10
C LYS A 175 6.62 10.39 17.72
N ASN A 176 5.82 9.92 18.68
CA ASN A 176 4.83 8.87 18.48
C ASN A 176 3.53 9.38 17.83
N TYR A 177 3.49 10.62 17.35
CA TYR A 177 2.36 11.14 16.59
C TYR A 177 2.85 12.02 15.46
N MET A 178 2.05 12.13 14.40
CA MET A 178 2.23 13.10 13.32
C MET A 178 0.89 13.29 12.60
N SER A 179 0.76 14.36 11.82
CA SER A 179 -0.40 14.56 10.96
C SER A 179 0.00 14.72 9.50
N MET A 180 -0.96 14.45 8.62
CA MET A 180 -0.84 14.69 7.20
C MET A 180 -2.11 15.37 6.71
N ILE A 181 -1.96 16.34 5.82
CA ILE A 181 -3.07 17.05 5.19
C ILE A 181 -2.95 16.86 3.69
N PHE A 182 -3.97 16.28 3.07
CA PHE A 182 -4.06 16.16 1.62
C PHE A 182 -5.08 17.16 1.10
N THR A 183 -4.62 18.12 0.32
CA THR A 183 -5.44 19.19 -0.26
C THR A 183 -5.38 19.08 -1.78
N THR A 184 -6.52 19.20 -2.44
CA THR A 184 -6.61 19.20 -3.91
C THR A 184 -7.33 20.42 -4.43
N ASP A 185 -7.02 20.81 -5.66
CA ASP A 185 -7.69 21.92 -6.33
C ASP A 185 -8.93 21.46 -7.13
N TYR A 186 -9.42 22.27 -8.07
CA TYR A 186 -10.65 21.99 -8.81
C TYR A 186 -10.48 21.07 -10.03
N SER A 187 -9.27 20.59 -10.34
CA SER A 187 -9.00 19.82 -11.55
C SER A 187 -7.78 18.89 -11.45
N HIS A 188 -7.44 18.23 -12.56
CA HIS A 188 -6.18 17.50 -12.73
C HIS A 188 -5.85 16.46 -11.65
N SER A 189 -6.82 15.61 -11.31
CA SER A 189 -6.61 14.49 -10.41
C SER A 189 -5.90 13.29 -11.05
N PHE A 190 -5.09 12.61 -10.25
CA PHE A 190 -4.28 11.44 -10.63
C PHE A 190 -4.51 10.27 -9.67
N LYS A 191 -3.70 9.20 -9.78
CA LYS A 191 -3.79 8.00 -8.93
C LYS A 191 -3.69 8.29 -7.42
N GLY A 192 -3.05 9.40 -7.04
CA GLY A 192 -2.87 9.78 -5.65
C GLY A 192 -1.73 9.03 -5.00
N PHE A 193 -1.92 8.56 -3.77
CA PHE A 193 -0.86 7.92 -2.99
C PHE A 193 -1.31 6.65 -2.28
N ARG A 194 -0.34 5.78 -2.01
CA ARG A 194 -0.47 4.64 -1.10
C ARG A 194 0.73 4.59 -0.18
N ILE A 195 0.46 4.61 1.13
CA ILE A 195 1.44 4.71 2.19
C ILE A 195 1.28 3.50 3.12
N GLU A 196 2.34 2.74 3.32
CA GLU A 196 2.46 1.81 4.43
C GLU A 196 3.00 2.58 5.64
N ILE A 197 2.23 2.60 6.72
CA ILE A 197 2.50 3.33 7.94
C ILE A 197 2.80 2.31 9.02
N PHE A 198 3.95 2.40 9.68
CA PHE A 198 4.32 1.43 10.69
C PHE A 198 5.17 1.98 11.81
N ILE A 199 5.18 1.27 12.93
CA ILE A 199 6.03 1.58 14.07
C ILE A 199 7.50 1.43 13.66
N TYR A 200 8.31 2.46 13.92
CA TYR A 200 9.75 2.40 13.78
C TYR A 200 10.31 1.42 14.80
N VAL A 201 10.57 0.21 14.33
CA VAL A 201 11.41 -0.72 15.05
C VAL A 201 12.84 -0.25 14.84
N GLU A 202 13.49 0.26 15.89
CA GLU A 202 14.93 0.42 15.87
C GLU A 202 15.53 -0.88 15.37
N LYS A 203 16.27 -0.83 14.26
CA LYS A 203 17.04 -1.99 13.82
C LYS A 203 17.87 -2.39 15.04
N PRO A 204 17.66 -3.58 15.61
CA PRO A 204 18.46 -3.96 16.76
C PRO A 204 19.92 -3.96 16.28
N GLU A 205 20.88 -3.62 17.15
CA GLU A 205 22.33 -3.70 16.87
C GLU A 205 22.76 -5.03 16.21
N GLN A 206 21.90 -6.05 16.29
CA GLN A 206 21.95 -7.33 15.57
C GLN A 206 22.13 -7.21 14.04
N SER A 207 21.63 -6.17 13.37
CA SER A 207 21.84 -6.02 11.91
C SER A 207 23.29 -5.68 11.55
N ILE A 208 24.07 -5.16 12.50
CA ILE A 208 25.51 -4.88 12.34
C ILE A 208 26.33 -6.14 12.62
N LEU A 209 25.81 -7.07 13.44
CA LEU A 209 26.55 -8.27 13.87
C LEU A 209 26.34 -9.49 12.95
N CYS A 210 25.20 -9.57 12.28
CA CYS A 210 24.84 -10.72 11.44
C CYS A 210 24.95 -10.47 9.92
N ASP A 211 25.43 -9.29 9.51
CA ASP A 211 25.59 -8.83 8.10
C ASP A 211 24.31 -8.91 7.23
N ASN A 212 23.17 -9.32 7.79
CA ASN A 212 21.92 -9.56 7.09
C ASN A 212 20.72 -9.49 8.07
N GLU A 213 19.74 -8.64 7.75
CA GLU A 213 18.55 -8.36 8.57
C GLU A 213 17.58 -9.55 8.71
N VAL A 214 17.70 -10.58 7.85
CA VAL A 214 16.88 -11.79 7.94
C VAL A 214 17.40 -12.74 9.03
N PHE A 215 18.66 -12.59 9.45
CA PHE A 215 19.25 -13.38 10.52
C PHE A 215 19.02 -12.70 11.87
N GLN A 216 18.59 -13.48 12.86
CA GLN A 216 18.37 -13.03 14.23
C GLN A 216 19.55 -13.44 15.12
N LEU A 217 20.17 -12.48 15.81
CA LEU A 217 21.22 -12.76 16.77
C LEU A 217 20.64 -13.37 18.05
N ARG A 218 21.20 -14.49 18.51
CA ARG A 218 20.96 -15.05 19.84
C ARG A 218 22.28 -15.60 20.41
N GLY A 219 22.69 -15.05 21.56
CA GLY A 219 24.02 -15.33 22.11
C GLY A 219 25.12 -14.91 21.13
N LYS A 220 25.98 -15.86 20.74
CA LYS A 220 27.08 -15.63 19.78
C LYS A 220 26.76 -16.05 18.33
N TYR A 221 25.52 -16.48 18.04
CA TYR A 221 25.14 -17.02 16.73
C TYR A 221 24.02 -16.22 16.09
N CYS A 222 24.05 -16.17 14.76
CA CYS A 222 23.02 -15.59 13.92
C CYS A 222 22.18 -16.72 13.33
N TYR A 223 20.86 -16.70 13.55
CA TYR A 223 19.96 -17.76 13.14
C TYR A 223 18.97 -17.28 12.08
N LEU A 224 18.71 -18.13 11.09
CA LEU A 224 17.67 -17.96 10.09
C LEU A 224 16.58 -19.00 10.32
N VAL A 225 15.34 -18.57 10.53
CA VAL A 225 14.17 -19.45 10.61
C VAL A 225 13.34 -19.31 9.35
N VAL A 226 13.29 -20.37 8.54
CA VAL A 226 12.47 -20.41 7.31
C VAL A 226 11.19 -21.16 7.62
N ASN A 227 10.06 -20.46 7.54
CA ASN A 227 8.78 -20.98 8.03
C ASN A 227 7.72 -21.19 6.93
N TYR A 228 8.00 -20.73 5.70
CA TYR A 228 7.04 -20.75 4.59
C TYR A 228 7.27 -21.89 3.58
N LEU A 229 8.23 -22.78 3.83
CA LEU A 229 8.57 -23.88 2.92
C LEU A 229 8.92 -25.14 3.70
N GLU A 230 8.09 -26.18 3.57
CA GLU A 230 8.48 -27.53 3.98
C GLU A 230 9.55 -28.04 3.01
N ALA A 231 10.72 -28.39 3.55
CA ALA A 231 11.88 -28.83 2.77
C ALA A 231 12.38 -30.17 3.31
N THR A 232 12.99 -31.00 2.47
CA THR A 232 13.72 -32.18 2.96
C THR A 232 14.97 -31.73 3.74
N TRP A 233 15.51 -32.59 4.61
CA TRP A 233 16.75 -32.27 5.33
C TRP A 233 17.91 -31.88 4.40
N ALA A 234 18.05 -32.56 3.26
CA ALA A 234 19.06 -32.25 2.25
C ALA A 234 18.83 -30.88 1.59
N THR A 235 17.58 -30.57 1.23
CA THR A 235 17.19 -29.26 0.68
C THR A 235 17.43 -28.14 1.69
N ALA A 236 17.03 -28.34 2.95
CA ALA A 236 17.24 -27.36 4.02
C ALA A 236 18.74 -27.06 4.22
N ARG A 237 19.58 -28.10 4.20
CA ARG A 237 21.04 -27.95 4.25
C ARG A 237 21.59 -27.13 3.07
N GLN A 238 21.09 -27.36 1.86
CA GLN A 238 21.49 -26.62 0.66
C GLN A 238 21.11 -25.14 0.77
N ILE A 239 19.86 -24.83 1.17
CA ILE A 239 19.37 -23.46 1.37
C ILE A 239 20.23 -22.70 2.40
N CYS A 240 20.54 -23.36 3.53
CA CYS A 240 21.44 -22.76 4.53
C CYS A 240 22.82 -22.45 3.92
N SER A 241 23.39 -23.37 3.13
CA SER A 241 24.68 -23.19 2.49
C SER A 241 24.69 -22.02 1.50
N GLU A 242 23.64 -21.87 0.69
CA GLU A 242 23.48 -20.75 -0.25
C GLU A 242 23.36 -19.41 0.49
N SER A 243 22.78 -19.43 1.70
CA SER A 243 22.71 -18.28 2.60
C SER A 243 23.99 -18.07 3.41
N LYS A 244 25.12 -18.68 3.02
CA LYS A 244 26.42 -18.64 3.72
C LYS A 244 26.34 -19.09 5.19
N SER A 245 25.44 -20.02 5.48
CA SER A 245 25.17 -20.54 6.82
C SER A 245 25.12 -22.07 6.81
N LYS A 246 24.78 -22.68 7.95
CA LYS A 246 24.65 -24.13 8.10
C LYS A 246 23.46 -24.45 9.01
N LEU A 247 22.88 -25.66 8.87
CA LEU A 247 21.83 -26.10 9.79
C LEU A 247 22.33 -26.03 11.24
N ALA A 248 21.45 -25.63 12.16
CA ALA A 248 21.84 -25.34 13.53
C ALA A 248 22.47 -26.57 14.22
N VAL A 249 23.59 -26.34 14.90
CA VAL A 249 24.26 -27.32 15.76
C VAL A 249 24.00 -26.95 17.21
N VAL A 250 23.56 -27.92 18.01
CA VAL A 250 23.31 -27.73 19.45
C VAL A 250 24.51 -28.27 20.22
N GLU A 251 25.39 -27.35 20.63
CA GLU A 251 26.61 -27.63 21.39
C GLU A 251 26.29 -27.92 22.86
N ASN A 252 25.30 -27.22 23.44
CA ASN A 252 24.94 -27.32 24.86
C ASN A 252 23.43 -27.26 25.09
N ALA A 253 22.99 -27.65 26.29
CA ALA A 253 21.56 -27.69 26.65
C ALA A 253 20.92 -26.29 26.78
N GLU A 254 21.71 -25.24 27.01
CA GLU A 254 21.24 -23.85 27.14
C GLU A 254 20.78 -23.27 25.80
N GLN A 255 21.26 -23.81 24.68
CA GLN A 255 20.81 -23.40 23.34
C GLN A 255 19.41 -23.89 22.98
N VAL A 256 18.90 -24.93 23.65
CA VAL A 256 17.56 -25.48 23.36
C VAL A 256 16.45 -24.46 23.64
N PRO A 257 16.34 -23.83 24.83
CA PRO A 257 15.32 -22.82 25.07
C PRO A 257 15.49 -21.58 24.17
N ILE A 258 16.72 -21.24 23.77
CA ILE A 258 16.99 -20.14 22.83
C ILE A 258 16.39 -20.44 21.46
N LEU A 259 16.54 -21.67 20.97
CA LEU A 259 15.98 -22.11 19.69
C LEU A 259 14.44 -22.19 19.73
N ASP A 260 13.87 -22.64 20.86
CA ASP A 260 12.41 -22.68 21.05
C ASP A 260 11.80 -21.27 21.01
N ASP A 261 12.38 -20.32 21.76
CA ASP A 261 11.96 -18.90 21.73
C ASP A 261 12.07 -18.30 20.32
N LEU A 262 13.20 -18.52 19.65
CA LEU A 262 13.45 -18.02 18.30
C LEU A 262 12.37 -18.49 17.31
N VAL A 263 12.05 -19.78 17.32
CA VAL A 263 11.01 -20.34 16.44
C VAL A 263 9.63 -19.77 16.77
N ARG A 264 9.26 -19.70 18.05
CA ARG A 264 7.95 -19.17 18.50
C ARG A 264 7.77 -17.69 18.16
N SER A 265 8.85 -16.92 18.18
CA SER A 265 8.86 -15.50 17.83
C SER A 265 8.81 -15.24 16.32
N THR A 266 8.97 -16.28 15.48
CA THR A 266 9.00 -16.12 14.03
C THR A 266 7.60 -15.94 13.47
N TYR A 267 7.43 -14.94 12.60
CA TYR A 267 6.16 -14.68 11.94
C TYR A 267 5.65 -15.91 11.17
N GLY A 268 4.38 -16.25 11.37
CA GLY A 268 3.73 -17.41 10.77
C GLY A 268 3.96 -18.73 11.50
N TYR A 269 4.55 -18.74 12.71
CA TYR A 269 4.73 -19.96 13.49
C TYR A 269 3.36 -20.65 13.72
N LEU A 270 3.32 -21.97 13.52
CA LEU A 270 2.16 -22.81 13.81
C LEU A 270 2.53 -23.83 14.88
N SER A 271 1.62 -24.04 15.84
CA SER A 271 1.82 -25.06 16.87
C SER A 271 1.86 -26.45 16.22
N GLY A 272 2.89 -27.22 16.56
CA GLY A 272 3.11 -28.57 15.99
C GLY A 272 4.02 -28.61 14.75
N THR A 273 4.47 -27.47 14.22
CA THR A 273 5.44 -27.45 13.12
C THR A 273 6.79 -28.04 13.55
N ILE A 274 7.38 -28.85 12.66
CA ILE A 274 8.66 -29.55 12.87
C ILE A 274 9.75 -28.82 12.09
N TYR A 275 10.90 -28.58 12.73
CA TYR A 275 12.03 -27.87 12.12
C TYR A 275 13.26 -28.78 12.02
N TRP A 276 14.00 -28.70 10.91
CA TRP A 276 15.26 -29.42 10.75
C TRP A 276 16.39 -28.77 11.53
N VAL A 277 17.20 -29.61 12.17
CA VAL A 277 18.50 -29.23 12.77
C VAL A 277 19.63 -30.06 12.17
N GLY A 278 20.86 -29.61 12.34
CA GLY A 278 22.04 -30.12 11.65
C GLY A 278 22.60 -31.43 12.20
N ALA A 279 21.77 -32.40 12.58
CA ALA A 279 22.22 -33.74 13.00
C ALA A 279 21.85 -34.78 11.94
N SER A 280 22.75 -35.74 11.70
CA SER A 280 22.49 -36.87 10.80
C SER A 280 23.23 -38.12 11.26
N ALA A 281 22.71 -39.29 10.87
CA ALA A 281 23.35 -40.58 11.00
C ALA A 281 23.19 -41.35 9.67
N SER A 282 24.16 -42.19 9.33
CA SER A 282 24.04 -43.07 8.15
C SER A 282 23.02 -44.16 8.42
N ALA A 283 22.36 -44.67 7.38
CA ALA A 283 21.40 -45.76 7.52
C ALA A 283 22.07 -46.99 8.20
N GLY A 284 21.54 -47.41 9.35
CA GLY A 284 22.10 -48.50 10.16
C GLY A 284 23.14 -48.10 11.20
N ASP A 285 23.58 -46.83 11.22
CA ASP A 285 24.47 -46.29 12.25
C ASP A 285 23.65 -45.76 13.43
N THR A 286 24.04 -46.12 14.65
CA THR A 286 23.42 -45.61 15.89
C THR A 286 24.09 -44.33 16.39
N THR A 287 25.19 -43.92 15.75
CA THR A 287 26.00 -42.78 16.17
C THR A 287 25.64 -41.52 15.39
N TRP A 288 24.83 -40.67 16.01
CA TRP A 288 24.47 -39.37 15.47
C TRP A 288 25.64 -38.39 15.55
N LYS A 289 25.84 -37.66 14.46
CA LYS A 289 26.83 -36.57 14.38
C LYS A 289 26.15 -35.28 13.93
N TRP A 290 26.58 -34.19 14.53
CA TRP A 290 26.29 -32.86 14.03
C TRP A 290 27.03 -32.64 12.71
N ILE A 291 26.55 -31.73 11.89
CA ILE A 291 27.14 -31.38 10.59
C ILE A 291 28.55 -30.79 10.69
N ASP A 292 28.99 -30.39 11.89
CA ASP A 292 30.38 -29.99 12.16
C ASP A 292 31.28 -31.17 12.57
N GLY A 293 30.75 -32.40 12.55
CA GLY A 293 31.46 -33.64 12.87
C GLY A 293 31.45 -34.01 14.35
N THR A 294 30.95 -33.16 15.24
CA THR A 294 30.88 -33.46 16.68
C THR A 294 29.82 -34.51 16.97
N LYS A 295 30.05 -35.35 17.99
CA LYS A 295 29.08 -36.39 18.39
C LYS A 295 27.89 -35.74 19.10
N VAL A 296 26.68 -36.18 18.77
CA VAL A 296 25.49 -35.79 19.53
C VAL A 296 25.53 -36.48 20.89
N ASN A 297 25.74 -35.73 21.97
CA ASN A 297 25.96 -36.29 23.30
C ASN A 297 24.64 -36.73 23.97
N SER A 298 24.72 -37.80 24.74
CA SER A 298 23.66 -38.30 25.61
C SER A 298 23.23 -37.32 26.73
N LYS A 299 24.00 -36.28 27.07
CA LYS A 299 23.55 -35.20 27.99
C LYS A 299 22.81 -34.05 27.29
N SER A 300 22.88 -34.01 25.96
CA SER A 300 21.93 -33.29 25.10
C SER A 300 20.57 -34.01 25.05
N LYS A 301 20.41 -35.16 25.74
CA LYS A 301 19.15 -35.94 25.86
C LYS A 301 18.05 -35.29 26.69
N CYS A 302 18.16 -34.06 27.19
CA CYS A 302 16.92 -33.34 27.58
C CYS A 302 15.99 -33.08 26.38
N VAL A 303 16.44 -33.46 25.17
CA VAL A 303 15.71 -33.52 23.91
C VAL A 303 15.04 -34.90 23.68
N TYR A 304 15.21 -35.92 24.55
CA TYR A 304 14.73 -37.30 24.28
C TYR A 304 13.24 -37.55 24.48
N ASP A 305 12.56 -36.88 25.42
CA ASP A 305 11.15 -37.20 25.70
C ASP A 305 10.16 -36.61 24.66
N ASN A 306 10.59 -35.61 23.87
CA ASN A 306 9.81 -35.09 22.74
C ASN A 306 10.33 -35.53 21.36
N PHE A 307 11.51 -36.15 21.26
CA PHE A 307 12.03 -36.65 19.96
C PHE A 307 11.61 -38.09 19.64
N TYR A 308 11.31 -38.94 20.63
CA TYR A 308 11.00 -40.35 20.37
C TYR A 308 9.60 -40.61 19.79
N GLN A 309 8.66 -39.67 19.87
CA GLN A 309 7.35 -39.82 19.23
C GLN A 309 7.36 -39.55 17.71
N LEU A 310 8.45 -39.05 17.15
CA LEU A 310 8.54 -38.64 15.73
C LEU A 310 9.26 -39.63 14.81
N PHE A 311 9.89 -40.70 15.33
CA PHE A 311 10.73 -41.60 14.52
C PHE A 311 10.43 -43.10 14.68
N GLN A 312 9.23 -43.46 15.15
CA GLN A 312 8.67 -44.81 14.96
C GLN A 312 7.43 -44.75 14.06
N LYS A 313 7.68 -44.66 12.75
CA LYS A 313 6.95 -45.42 11.72
C LYS A 313 7.84 -45.56 10.49
#